data_AF-A0A2G5I764-F1
#
_entry.id   AF-A0A2G5I764-F1
#
_cell.length_a   1.000
_cell.length_b   1.000
_cell.length_c   1.000
_cell.angle_alpha   90.00
_cell.angle_beta   90.00
_cell.angle_gamma   90.00
#
_symmetry.space_group_name_H-M   'P 1'
#
loop_
_entity.id
_entity.type
_entity.pdbx_description
1 polymer ?
#
loop_
_entity_poly.entity_id
_entity_poly.type
_entity_poly.pdbx_seq_one_letter_code
_entity_poly.pdbx_strand_id
1 'polypeptide(L)' 'MERLRTIFTSDYLHQPPLVEQAMGRQTLALVAQLDAACRAADDLAEAAAEAFAGHPDAEILGGFPGIGPLTRRTRPGRDR' A
#
# COMPACT_ATOMS: atom_id res chain seq x y z
N MET A 1 -7.75 36.58 -4.87
CA MET A 1 -8.10 35.35 -4.11
C MET A 1 -9.58 35.00 -4.19
N GLU A 2 -10.49 35.98 -4.28
CA GLU A 2 -11.94 35.73 -4.30
C GLU A 2 -12.44 34.99 -5.54
N ARG A 3 -11.98 35.40 -6.74
CA ARG A 3 -12.34 34.74 -8.02
C ARG A 3 -12.04 33.24 -8.05
N LEU A 4 -10.91 32.81 -7.48
CA LEU A 4 -10.55 31.40 -7.46
C LEU A 4 -11.45 30.61 -6.50
N ARG A 5 -11.75 31.15 -5.31
CA ARG A 5 -12.71 30.52 -4.40
C ARG A 5 -14.08 30.36 -5.07
N THR A 6 -14.60 31.41 -5.70
CA THR A 6 -15.89 31.36 -6.39
C THR A 6 -15.94 30.29 -7.48
N ILE A 7 -14.85 30.11 -8.25
CA ILE A 7 -14.75 29.07 -9.28
C ILE A 7 -14.72 27.68 -8.64
N PHE A 8 -13.92 27.49 -7.59
CA PHE A 8 -13.79 26.18 -6.91
C PHE A 8 -15.02 25.76 -6.11
N THR A 9 -15.88 26.71 -5.71
CA THR A 9 -17.17 26.43 -5.05
C THR A 9 -18.37 26.46 -6.00
N SER A 10 -18.15 26.61 -7.31
CA SER A 10 -19.25 26.65 -8.29
C SER A 10 -19.58 25.25 -8.78
N ASP A 11 -20.87 24.99 -9.04
CA ASP A 11 -21.37 23.69 -9.48
C ASP A 11 -20.83 23.21 -10.84
N TYR A 12 -20.16 24.09 -11.61
CA TYR A 12 -19.53 23.73 -12.88
C TYR A 12 -18.37 22.73 -12.77
N LEU A 13 -17.84 22.49 -11.55
CA LEU A 13 -16.82 21.47 -11.31
C LEU A 13 -17.40 20.13 -10.84
N HIS A 14 -18.70 20.07 -10.54
CA HIS A 14 -19.37 18.83 -10.16
C HIS A 14 -19.66 17.97 -11.39
N GLN A 15 -19.42 16.68 -11.26
CA GLN A 15 -19.84 15.72 -12.28
C GLN A 15 -21.33 15.43 -12.08
N PRO A 16 -22.03 14.92 -13.11
CA PRO A 16 -23.41 14.48 -12.93
C PRO A 16 -23.50 13.51 -11.74
N PRO A 17 -24.50 13.61 -10.85
CA PRO A 17 -24.55 12.83 -9.60
C PRO A 17 -24.45 11.30 -9.80
N LEU A 18 -24.91 10.78 -10.94
CA LEU A 18 -24.76 9.35 -11.29
C LEU A 18 -23.32 8.97 -11.59
N VAL A 19 -22.55 9.87 -12.19
CA VAL A 19 -21.13 9.65 -12.48
C VAL A 19 -20.32 9.70 -11.20
N GLU A 20 -20.60 10.66 -10.31
CA GLU A 20 -19.94 10.73 -9.00
C GLU A 20 -20.18 9.47 -8.16
N GLN A 21 -21.42 8.95 -8.15
CA GLN A 21 -21.74 7.69 -7.49
C GLN A 21 -21.03 6.48 -8.12
N ALA A 22 -20.89 6.45 -9.45
CA ALA A 22 -20.14 5.39 -10.14
C ALA A 22 -18.65 5.45 -9.79
N MET A 23 -18.05 6.65 -9.80
CA MET A 23 -16.66 6.87 -9.40
C MET A 23 -16.42 6.51 -7.93
N GLY A 24 -17.36 6.83 -7.04
CA GLY A 24 -17.31 6.42 -5.64
C GLY A 24 -17.27 4.90 -5.47
N ARG A 25 -18.17 4.18 -6.16
CA ARG A 25 -18.18 2.71 -6.16
C ARG A 25 -16.88 2.11 -6.72
N GLN A 26 -16.37 2.66 -7.83
CA GLN A 26 -15.10 2.22 -8.40
C GLN A 26 -13.94 2.44 -7.44
N THR A 27 -13.87 3.62 -6.80
CA THR A 27 -12.82 3.97 -5.85
C THR A 27 -12.83 3.01 -4.66
N LEU A 28 -14.02 2.72 -4.11
CA LEU A 28 -14.16 1.74 -3.03
C LEU A 28 -13.68 0.34 -3.44
N ALA A 29 -13.99 -0.10 -4.66
CA ALA A 29 -13.52 -1.38 -5.17
C ALA A 29 -11.99 -1.42 -5.30
N LEU A 30 -11.37 -0.34 -5.78
CA LEU A 30 -9.92 -0.24 -5.89
C LEU A 30 -9.24 -0.23 -4.52
N VAL A 31 -9.79 0.47 -3.53
CA VAL A 31 -9.29 0.47 -2.16
C VAL A 31 -9.37 -0.93 -1.55
N ALA A 32 -10.47 -1.65 -1.76
CA ALA A 32 -10.61 -3.02 -1.30
C ALA A 32 -9.58 -3.97 -1.94
N GLN A 33 -9.32 -3.81 -3.25
CA GLN A 33 -8.28 -4.58 -3.94
C GLN A 33 -6.87 -4.27 -3.42
N LEU A 34 -6.58 -3.00 -3.15
CA LEU A 34 -5.31 -2.58 -2.58
C LEU A 34 -5.09 -3.18 -1.19
N ASP A 35 -6.11 -3.12 -0.32
CA ASP A 35 -6.05 -3.72 1.02
C ASP A 35 -5.82 -5.23 0.95
N ALA A 36 -6.52 -5.94 0.06
CA ALA A 36 -6.30 -7.36 -0.17
C ALA A 36 -4.87 -7.67 -0.67
N ALA A 37 -4.33 -6.86 -1.58
CA ALA A 37 -2.96 -7.01 -2.07
C ALA A 37 -1.92 -6.76 -0.96
N CYS A 38 -2.15 -5.79 -0.08
CA CYS A 38 -1.29 -5.56 1.08
C CYS A 38 -1.27 -6.76 2.02
N ARG A 39 -2.45 -7.30 2.38
CA ARG A 39 -2.53 -8.49 3.25
C ARG A 39 -1.84 -9.69 2.61
N ALA A 40 -2.09 -9.95 1.33
CA ALA A 40 -1.44 -11.05 0.62
C ALA A 40 0.10 -10.89 0.57
N ALA A 41 0.60 -9.66 0.48
CA ALA A 41 2.04 -9.40 0.53
C ALA A 41 2.63 -9.66 1.93
N ASP A 42 1.91 -9.32 2.99
CA ASP A 42 2.33 -9.59 4.37
C ASP A 42 2.30 -11.10 4.65
N ASP A 43 1.23 -11.81 4.26
CA ASP A 43 1.12 -13.27 4.39
C ASP A 43 2.26 -14.00 3.63
N LEU A 44 2.55 -13.53 2.40
CA LEU A 44 3.64 -14.09 1.61
C LEU A 44 5.01 -13.83 2.25
N ALA A 45 5.20 -12.65 2.85
CA ALA A 45 6.43 -12.30 3.56
C ALA A 45 6.64 -13.22 4.77
N GLU A 46 5.58 -13.52 5.53
CA GLU A 46 5.62 -14.45 6.66
C GLU A 46 5.93 -15.87 6.19
N ALA A 47 5.17 -16.39 5.22
CA ALA A 47 5.39 -17.73 4.67
C ALA A 47 6.80 -17.91 4.07
N ALA A 48 7.32 -16.88 3.39
CA ALA A 48 8.69 -16.91 2.85
C ALA A 48 9.74 -16.93 3.97
N ALA A 49 9.52 -16.19 5.06
CA ALA A 49 10.41 -16.18 6.21
C ALA A 49 10.42 -17.54 6.93
N GLU A 50 9.27 -18.17 7.10
CA GLU A 50 9.14 -19.52 7.67
C GLU A 50 9.85 -20.56 6.79
N ALA A 51 9.60 -20.53 5.48
CA ALA A 51 10.26 -21.43 4.53
C ALA A 51 11.79 -21.26 4.54
N PHE A 52 12.27 -20.02 4.64
CA PHE A 52 13.69 -19.73 4.75
C PHE A 52 14.27 -20.28 6.06
N ALA A 53 13.58 -20.12 7.19
CA ALA A 53 14.02 -20.62 8.49
C ALA A 53 14.13 -22.16 8.52
N GLY A 54 13.33 -22.86 7.71
CA GLY A 54 13.41 -24.32 7.54
C GLY A 54 14.59 -24.80 6.68
N HIS A 55 15.35 -23.90 6.05
CA HIS A 55 16.48 -24.28 5.18
C HIS A 55 17.69 -24.76 6.02
N PRO A 56 18.37 -25.86 5.66
CA PRO A 56 19.50 -26.41 6.42
C PRO A 56 20.64 -25.40 6.64
N ASP A 57 20.83 -24.48 5.69
CA ASP A 57 21.85 -23.42 5.77
C ASP A 57 21.29 -22.05 6.16
N ALA A 58 20.07 -21.96 6.71
CA ALA A 58 19.40 -20.68 7.00
C ALA A 58 20.23 -19.74 7.89
N GLU A 59 20.93 -20.28 8.90
CA GLU A 59 21.81 -19.50 9.79
C GLU A 59 23.03 -18.93 9.05
N ILE A 60 23.58 -19.69 8.11
CA ILE A 60 24.72 -19.28 7.30
C ILE A 60 24.28 -18.22 6.29
N LEU A 61 23.16 -18.47 5.60
CA LEU A 61 22.61 -17.59 4.56
C LEU A 61 22.10 -16.26 5.15
N GLY A 62 21.44 -16.28 6.31
CA GLY A 62 20.89 -15.09 6.96
C GLY A 62 21.95 -14.11 7.51
N GLY A 63 23.20 -14.56 7.65
CA GLY A 63 24.34 -13.71 8.03
C GLY A 63 24.88 -12.86 6.88
N PHE A 64 24.51 -13.14 5.62
CA PHE A 64 25.00 -12.38 4.48
C PHE A 64 24.23 -11.07 4.28
N PRO A 65 24.93 -9.93 4.17
CA PRO A 65 24.28 -8.66 3.88
C PRO A 65 23.61 -8.74 2.50
N GLY A 66 22.31 -8.42 2.45
CA GLY A 66 21.54 -8.54 1.20
C GLY A 66 20.70 -9.82 1.11
N ILE A 67 20.91 -10.77 2.02
CA ILE A 67 20.30 -12.10 1.99
C ILE A 67 19.82 -12.43 3.40
N GLY A 68 18.64 -11.93 3.73
CA GLY A 68 17.91 -12.31 4.93
C GLY A 68 16.43 -12.45 4.60
N PRO A 69 15.61 -12.98 5.51
CA PRO A 69 14.22 -13.33 5.23
C PRO A 69 13.40 -12.24 4.53
N LEU A 70 13.73 -10.96 4.75
CA LEU A 70 13.08 -9.81 4.09
C LEU A 70 14.05 -8.68 3.69
N THR A 71 15.35 -8.98 3.50
CA THR A 71 16.46 -8.04 3.23
C THR A 71 16.13 -6.54 3.45
N ARG A 72 15.94 -6.22 4.73
CA ARG A 72 16.01 -4.90 5.40
C ARG A 72 15.11 -3.78 4.84
N ARG A 73 13.83 -3.76 5.22
CA ARG A 73 12.99 -2.55 5.18
C ARG A 73 13.29 -1.65 6.39
N THR A 74 14.23 -0.72 6.31
CA THR A 74 14.29 0.38 7.29
C THR A 74 13.13 1.35 7.01
N ARG A 75 12.07 1.33 7.82
CA ARG A 75 11.28 2.55 8.04
C ARG A 75 11.94 3.31 9.20
N PRO A 76 12.59 4.46 8.95
CA PRO A 76 12.98 5.30 10.06
C PRO A 76 11.72 5.89 10.68
N GLY A 77 11.63 5.80 12.01
CA GLY A 77 10.71 6.60 12.80
C GLY A 77 10.84 8.06 12.39
N ARG A 78 9.67 8.63 12.08
CA ARG A 78 9.39 10.05 12.15
C ARG A 78 9.47 10.44 13.62
N ASP A 79 10.64 10.84 14.08
CA ASP A 79 10.83 11.62 15.31
C ASP A 79 11.84 12.74 15.02
N ARG A 80 11.31 13.88 14.55
CA ARG A 80 11.70 15.24 14.94
C ARG A 80 10.51 16.17 14.78
#